data_AF-A0A4S1FL67-F1
#
_entry.id   AF-A0A4S1FL67-F1
#
_cell.length_a   1.000
_cell.length_b   1.000
_cell.length_c   1.000
_cell.angle_alpha   90.00
_cell.angle_beta   90.00
_cell.angle_gamma   90.00
#
_symmetry.space_group_name_H-M   'P 1'
#
loop_
_entity.id
_entity.type
_entity.pdbx_description
1 polymer ?
#
loop_
_entity_poly.entity_id
_entity_poly.type
_entity_poly.pdbx_seq_one_letter_code
_entity_poly.pdbx_strand_id
1 'polypeptide(L)' 'MFNPWFDLYLSALEAHQVIWLRTLRIAQGGKLAEREAKQMISEKVEAAAIAGTLFATGSVGKVAAVYRRKIRANKKRLSI' A
#
# COMPACT_ATOMS: atom_id res chain seq x y z
N MET A 1 12.61 -11.41 -18.83
CA MET A 1 12.33 -11.24 -17.39
C MET A 1 13.19 -10.06 -16.94
N PHE A 2 12.57 -8.94 -16.60
CA PHE A 2 13.31 -7.73 -16.22
C PHE A 2 14.08 -7.98 -14.92
N ASN A 3 15.24 -7.32 -14.79
CA ASN A 3 16.16 -7.49 -13.68
C ASN A 3 15.43 -7.20 -12.34
N PRO A 4 15.38 -8.16 -11.39
CA PRO A 4 14.70 -7.99 -10.11
C PRO A 4 15.08 -6.72 -9.34
N TRP A 5 16.31 -6.24 -9.54
CA TRP A 5 16.84 -5.02 -8.94
C TRP A 5 16.23 -3.75 -9.53
N PHE A 6 15.92 -3.75 -10.84
CA PHE A 6 15.24 -2.65 -11.50
C PHE A 6 13.77 -2.55 -11.07
N ASP A 7 13.09 -3.70 -10.98
CA ASP A 7 11.71 -3.76 -10.51
C ASP A 7 11.59 -3.29 -9.05
N LEU A 8 12.58 -3.63 -8.21
CA LEU A 8 12.66 -3.15 -6.83
C LEU A 8 12.86 -1.64 -6.77
N TYR A 9 13.78 -1.10 -7.57
CA TYR A 9 14.04 0.35 -7.62
C TYR A 9 12.80 1.13 -8.09
N LEU A 10 12.12 0.65 -9.14
CA LEU A 10 10.89 1.26 -9.64
C LEU A 10 9.79 1.24 -8.58
N SER A 11 9.63 0.11 -7.88
CA SER A 11 8.66 -0.04 -6.79
C SER A 11 8.98 0.90 -5.62
N ALA A 12 10.26 1.13 -5.32
CA ALA A 12 10.69 2.07 -4.29
C ALA A 12 10.41 3.53 -4.69
N LEU A 13 10.58 3.89 -5.96
CA LEU A 13 10.21 5.22 -6.47
C LEU A 13 8.70 5.44 -6.42
N GLU A 14 7.91 4.46 -6.85
CA GLU A 14 6.44 4.52 -6.76
C GLU A 14 5.99 4.69 -5.30
N ALA A 15 6.61 3.97 -4.37
CA ALA A 15 6.32 4.11 -2.94
C ALA A 15 6.61 5.53 -2.42
N HIS A 16 7.75 6.12 -2.77
CA HIS A 16 8.08 7.49 -2.38
C HIS A 16 7.10 8.52 -2.96
N GLN A 17 6.68 8.36 -4.21
CA GLN A 17 5.70 9.24 -4.85
C GLN A 17 4.33 9.18 -4.14
N VAL A 18 3.89 7.99 -3.75
CA VAL A 18 2.64 7.81 -2.99
C VAL A 18 2.74 8.48 -1.61
N ILE A 19 3.86 8.31 -0.91
CA ILE A 19 4.10 8.97 0.39
C ILE A 19 4.01 10.48 0.23
N TRP A 20 4.67 11.04 -0.78
CA TRP A 20 4.66 12.47 -1.06
C TRP A 20 3.24 13.01 -1.31
N LEU A 21 2.45 12.35 -2.17
CA LEU A 21 1.08 12.75 -2.48
C LEU A 21 0.16 12.70 -1.25
N ARG A 22 0.31 11.69 -0.39
CA ARG A 22 -0.46 11.56 0.85
C ARG A 22 -0.11 12.66 1.86
N THR A 23 1.17 12.97 2.00
CA THR A 23 1.64 14.07 2.86
C THR A 23 1.09 15.41 2.38
N LEU A 24 1.11 15.68 1.07
CA LEU A 24 0.51 16.89 0.51
C LEU A 24 -1.01 16.95 0.75
N ARG A 25 -1.72 15.83 0.56
CA ARG A 25 -3.17 15.75 0.79
C ARG A 25 -3.54 16.03 2.25
N ILE A 26 -2.75 15.53 3.19
CA ILE A 26 -2.94 15.79 4.63
C ILE A 26 -2.59 17.24 4.96
N ALA A 27 -1.49 17.76 4.42
CA ALA A 27 -1.02 19.13 4.65
C ALA A 27 -2.01 20.19 4.13
N GLN A 28 -2.78 19.89 3.08
CA GLN A 28 -3.85 20.76 2.57
C GLN A 28 -5.02 20.93 3.54
N GLY A 29 -5.16 20.05 4.54
CA GLY A 29 -6.22 20.15 5.55
C GLY A 29 -7.65 19.94 5.01
N GLY A 30 -8.64 20.22 5.87
CA GLY A 30 -10.06 20.10 5.53
C GLY A 30 -10.60 18.67 5.41
N LYS A 31 -11.82 18.53 4.87
CA LYS A 31 -12.56 17.25 4.81
C LYS A 31 -11.83 16.15 4.01
N LEU A 32 -11.04 16.55 3.01
CA LEU A 32 -10.28 15.63 2.17
C LEU A 32 -9.05 15.07 2.91
N ALA A 33 -8.38 15.89 3.72
CA ALA A 33 -7.31 15.43 4.60
C ALA A 33 -7.82 14.46 5.68
N GLU A 34 -8.97 14.76 6.28
CA GLU A 34 -9.59 13.87 7.28
C GLU A 34 -9.97 12.51 6.68
N ARG A 35 -10.51 12.50 5.46
CA ARG A 35 -10.82 11.28 4.73
C ARG A 35 -9.57 10.46 4.42
N GLU A 36 -8.51 11.10 3.95
CA GLU A 36 -7.22 10.44 3.68
C GLU A 36 -6.62 9.84 4.96
N ALA A 37 -6.65 10.58 6.07
CA ALA A 37 -6.17 10.10 7.36
C ALA A 37 -6.95 8.87 7.85
N LYS A 38 -8.28 8.87 7.74
CA LYS A 38 -9.12 7.70 8.08
C LYS A 38 -8.80 6.50 7.19
N GLN A 39 -8.62 6.71 5.89
CA GLN A 39 -8.24 5.63 4.97
C GLN A 39 -6.86 5.07 5.30
N MET A 40 -5.88 5.91 5.60
CA MET A 40 -4.54 5.45 6.02
C MET A 40 -4.57 4.61 7.30
N ILE A 41 -5.41 4.96 8.27
CA ILE A 41 -5.57 4.17 9.50
C ILE A 41 -6.18 2.81 9.18
N SER A 42 -7.25 2.76 8.37
CA SER A 42 -7.86 1.49 7.94
C SER A 42 -6.85 0.60 7.22
N GLU A 43 -6.03 1.16 6.33
CA GLU A 43 -4.98 0.42 5.63
C GLU A 43 -3.91 -0.12 6.58
N LYS A 44 -3.48 0.67 7.58
CA LYS A 44 -2.51 0.22 8.61
C LYS A 44 -3.08 -0.92 9.46
N VAL A 45 -4.36 -0.84 9.84
CA VAL A 45 -5.04 -1.89 10.62
C VAL A 45 -5.18 -3.17 9.80
N GLU A 46 -5.58 -3.07 8.53
CA GLU A 46 -5.62 -4.24 7.64
C GLU A 46 -4.23 -4.85 7.44
N ALA A 47 -3.20 -4.02 7.22
CA ALA A 47 -1.83 -4.50 7.08
C ALA A 47 -1.32 -5.18 8.36
N ALA A 48 -1.64 -4.63 9.54
CA ALA A 48 -1.31 -5.23 10.83
C ALA A 48 -2.07 -6.54 11.06
N ALA A 49 -3.35 -6.62 10.70
CA ALA A 49 -4.14 -7.85 10.80
C ALA A 49 -3.61 -8.95 9.86
N ILE A 50 -3.24 -8.58 8.63
CA ILE A 50 -2.59 -9.48 7.68
C ILE A 50 -1.25 -9.93 8.25
N ALA A 51 -0.38 -9.01 8.66
CA ALA A 51 0.92 -9.32 9.24
C ALA A 51 0.83 -10.21 10.50
N GLY A 52 -0.12 -9.92 11.39
CA GLY A 52 -0.39 -10.73 12.58
C GLY A 52 -0.88 -12.14 12.24
N THR A 53 -1.79 -12.27 11.27
CA THR A 53 -2.23 -13.57 10.74
C THR A 53 -1.05 -14.36 10.17
N LEU A 54 -0.10 -13.69 9.53
CA LEU A 54 1.04 -14.32 8.87
C LEU A 54 2.14 -14.70 9.83
N PHE A 55 2.37 -13.89 10.84
CA PHE A 55 3.22 -14.22 11.97
C PHE A 55 2.67 -15.43 12.72
N ALA A 56 1.34 -15.47 12.95
CA ALA A 56 0.68 -16.58 13.63
C ALA A 56 0.63 -17.88 12.82
N THR A 57 0.65 -17.82 11.48
CA THR A 57 0.48 -18.99 10.61
C THR A 57 1.76 -19.44 9.89
N GLY A 58 2.90 -18.75 10.08
CA GLY A 58 4.19 -19.06 9.44
C GLY A 58 4.16 -19.04 7.90
N SER A 59 3.10 -18.53 7.28
CA SER A 59 2.76 -18.77 5.87
C SER A 59 3.17 -17.61 4.96
N VAL A 60 4.46 -17.28 4.93
CA VAL A 60 5.05 -16.15 4.18
C VAL A 60 4.72 -16.18 2.66
N GLY A 61 4.48 -17.37 2.09
CA GLY A 61 4.09 -17.50 0.67
C GLY A 61 2.68 -16.99 0.33
N LYS A 62 1.72 -17.06 1.27
CA LYS A 62 0.34 -16.59 1.02
C LYS A 62 0.21 -15.06 1.10
N VAL A 63 1.15 -14.38 1.79
CA VAL A 63 1.22 -12.90 1.90
C VAL A 63 1.36 -12.25 0.55
N ALA A 64 2.36 -12.69 -0.21
CA ALA A 64 2.72 -12.07 -1.47
C ALA A 64 1.56 -12.18 -2.47
N ALA A 65 0.81 -13.28 -2.44
CA ALA A 65 -0.38 -13.48 -3.26
C ALA A 65 -1.53 -12.54 -2.87
N VAL A 66 -1.83 -12.41 -1.57
CA VAL A 66 -2.88 -11.49 -1.08
C VAL A 66 -2.50 -10.03 -1.34
N TYR A 67 -1.25 -9.66 -1.09
CA TYR A 67 -0.73 -8.31 -1.29
C TYR A 67 -0.75 -7.94 -2.78
N ARG A 68 -0.29 -8.82 -3.68
CA ARG A 68 -0.40 -8.63 -5.14
C ARG A 68 -1.85 -8.44 -5.58
N ARG A 69 -2.80 -9.20 -5.01
CA ARG A 69 -4.23 -9.07 -5.35
C ARG A 69 -4.77 -7.70 -4.92
N LYS A 70 -4.44 -7.23 -3.72
CA LYS A 70 -4.81 -5.89 -3.24
C LYS A 70 -4.19 -4.79 -4.10
N ILE A 71 -2.90 -4.88 -4.45
CA ILE A 71 -2.23 -3.91 -5.34
C ILE A 71 -2.92 -3.85 -6.71
N ARG A 72 -3.22 -5.01 -7.32
CA ARG A 72 -3.87 -5.06 -8.65
C ARG A 72 -5.27 -4.45 -8.62
N ALA A 73 -6.02 -4.69 -7.54
CA ALA A 73 -7.32 -4.09 -7.32
C ALA A 73 -7.22 -2.56 -7.13
N ASN A 74 -6.21 -2.09 -6.40
CA ASN A 74 -5.95 -0.66 -6.22
C ASN A 74 -5.55 0.01 -7.54
N LYS A 75 -4.65 -0.60 -8.31
CA LYS A 75 -4.25 -0.10 -9.63
C LYS A 75 -5.45 0.04 -10.58
N LYS A 76 -6.35 -0.95 -10.60
CA LYS A 76 -7.56 -0.92 -11.43
C LYS A 76 -8.56 0.17 -10.99
N ARG A 77 -8.60 0.51 -9.69
CA ARG A 77 -9.46 1.58 -9.17
C ARG A 77 -8.90 2.98 -9.41
N LEU A 78 -7.57 3.11 -9.42
CA LEU A 78 -6.87 4.37 -9.60
C LEU A 78 -6.59 4.72 -11.07
N SER A 79 -6.72 3.76 -11.99
CA SER A 79 -6.54 3.96 -13.43
C SER A 79 -7.85 4.26 -14.19
N ILE A 80 -8.89 4.73 -13.49
CA ILE A 80 -10.15 5.22 -14.05
C ILE A 80 -10.28 6.68 -13.66
#